data_AF-A0AAD4V2P2-F1
#
_entry.id   AF-A0AAD4V2P2-F1
#
_cell.length_a   1.000
_cell.length_b   1.000
_cell.length_c   1.000
_cell.angle_alpha   90.00
_cell.angle_beta   90.00
_cell.angle_gamma   90.00
#
_symmetry.space_group_name_H-M   'P 1'
#
loop_
_entity.id
_entity.type
_entity.pdbx_description
1 polymer ?
#
loop_
_entity_poly.entity_id
_entity_poly.type
_entity_poly.pdbx_seq_one_letter_code
_entity_poly.pdbx_strand_id
1 'polypeptide(L)' 'MKIQPVVPSEYVKGYNTDADFNSASAKLLQGKTSDFQLKDGLMYKGTQLCIPEDGDRLQWIREAYTSKVA' A
#
# COMPACT_ATOMS: atom_id res chain seq x y z
N MET A 1 -22.30 -2.58 -6.63
CA MET A 1 -21.28 -1.52 -6.63
C MET A 1 -20.07 -2.03 -5.85
N LYS A 2 -18.94 -2.31 -6.51
CA LYS A 2 -17.70 -2.67 -5.78
C LYS A 2 -17.09 -1.36 -5.30
N ILE A 3 -17.32 -1.01 -4.03
CA ILE A 3 -16.64 0.12 -3.40
C ILE A 3 -15.17 -0.30 -3.29
N GLN A 4 -14.35 0.18 -4.22
CA GLN A 4 -12.90 0.03 -4.11
C GLN A 4 -12.46 1.07 -3.08
N PRO A 5 -11.80 0.69 -1.98
CA PRO A 5 -11.21 1.68 -1.10
C PRO A 5 -10.23 2.48 -1.93
N VAL A 6 -10.50 3.78 -2.10
CA VAL A 6 -9.50 4.71 -2.60
C VAL A 6 -8.47 4.79 -1.49
N VAL A 7 -7.38 4.06 -1.66
CA VAL A 7 -6.27 4.12 -0.72
C VAL A 7 -5.71 5.54 -0.82
N PRO A 8 -5.64 6.28 0.29
CA PRO A 8 -5.08 7.62 0.28
C PRO A 8 -3.68 7.58 -0.35
N SER A 9 -3.36 8.55 -1.21
CA SER A 9 -2.02 8.68 -1.81
C SER A 9 -0.89 8.72 -0.77
N GLU A 10 -1.24 9.02 0.47
CA GLU A 10 -0.35 9.02 1.64
C GLU A 10 0.16 7.62 2.00
N TYR A 11 -0.59 6.57 1.68
CA TYR A 11 -0.16 5.18 1.89
C TYR A 11 1.06 4.83 1.01
N VAL A 12 1.10 5.36 -0.22
CA VAL A 12 2.26 5.20 -1.11
C VAL A 12 3.51 5.85 -0.50
N LYS A 13 3.35 6.93 0.27
CA LYS A 13 4.48 7.60 0.95
C LYS A 13 5.08 6.72 2.04
N GLY A 14 4.27 5.92 2.73
CA GLY A 14 4.74 4.97 3.75
C GLY A 14 5.77 3.97 3.21
N TYR A 15 5.65 3.55 1.95
CA TYR A 15 6.67 2.69 1.35
C TYR A 15 8.01 3.38 1.15
N ASN A 16 8.04 4.70 0.97
CA ASN A 16 9.30 5.41 0.69
C ASN A 16 10.15 5.61 1.95
N THR A 17 9.53 5.58 3.12
CA THR A 17 10.21 5.71 4.42
C THR A 17 10.50 4.35 5.05
N ASP A 18 9.81 3.30 4.61
CA ASP A 18 9.97 1.94 5.12
C ASP A 18 11.26 1.25 4.62
N ALA A 19 11.98 0.64 5.56
CA ALA A 19 13.28 0.01 5.29
C ALA A 19 13.16 -1.24 4.39
N ASP A 20 12.07 -1.99 4.51
CA ASP A 20 11.84 -3.23 3.74
C ASP A 20 11.30 -2.94 2.34
N PHE A 21 10.59 -1.83 2.17
CA PHE A 21 9.80 -1.55 0.98
C PHE A 21 10.27 -0.37 0.12
N ASN A 22 11.14 0.54 0.61
CA ASN A 22 11.53 1.71 -0.18
C ASN A 22 12.18 1.35 -1.52
N SER A 23 12.99 0.29 -1.53
CA SER A 23 13.77 -0.06 -2.72
C SER A 23 12.85 -0.66 -3.78
N ALA A 24 11.88 -1.46 -3.34
CA ALA A 24 10.85 -2.02 -4.21
C ALA A 24 9.94 -0.91 -4.76
N SER A 25 9.46 -0.02 -3.88
CA SER A 25 8.63 1.13 -4.27
C SER A 25 9.32 2.00 -5.32
N ALA A 26 10.59 2.39 -5.08
CA ALA A 26 11.35 3.21 -6.01
C ALA A 26 11.54 2.54 -7.39
N LYS A 27 11.76 1.22 -7.43
CA LYS A 27 11.87 0.47 -8.69
C LYS A 27 10.54 0.44 -9.44
N LEU A 28 9.43 0.23 -8.74
CA LEU A 28 8.10 0.21 -9.34
C LEU A 28 7.68 1.57 -9.88
N LEU A 29 7.98 2.65 -9.17
CA LEU A 29 7.74 4.02 -9.64
C LEU A 29 8.56 4.37 -10.88
N GLN A 30 9.73 3.74 -11.06
CA GLN A 30 10.55 3.85 -12.28
C GLN A 30 10.08 2.93 -13.42
N GLY A 31 8.98 2.19 -13.25
CA GLY A 31 8.48 1.25 -14.25
C GLY A 31 9.36 0.00 -14.44
N LYS A 32 10.23 -0.31 -13.48
CA LYS A 32 11.11 -1.49 -13.54
C LYS A 32 10.37 -2.72 -13.03
N THR A 33 10.61 -3.86 -13.67
CA THR A 33 10.09 -5.16 -13.23
C THR A 33 10.68 -5.57 -11.89
N SER A 34 9.82 -6.10 -11.02
CA SER A 34 10.14 -6.53 -9.65
C SER A 34 9.22 -7.68 -9.27
N ASP A 35 9.58 -8.43 -8.21
CA ASP A 35 8.68 -9.39 -7.56
C ASP A 35 7.45 -8.71 -6.94
N PHE A 36 7.52 -7.39 -6.81
CA PHE A 36 6.46 -6.55 -6.29
C PHE A 36 5.62 -5.94 -7.42
N GLN A 37 4.37 -5.57 -7.13
CA GLN A 37 3.45 -4.93 -8.06
C GLN A 37 2.69 -3.80 -7.36
N LEU A 38 2.51 -2.66 -8.02
CA LEU A 38 1.60 -1.62 -7.57
C LEU A 38 0.21 -1.83 -8.19
N LYS A 39 -0.82 -1.90 -7.35
CA LYS A 39 -2.24 -1.94 -7.75
C LYS A 39 -2.99 -0.93 -6.89
N ASP A 40 -3.62 0.05 -7.52
CA ASP A 40 -4.39 1.10 -6.84
C ASP A 40 -3.64 1.79 -5.69
N GLY A 41 -2.33 2.02 -5.85
CA GLY A 41 -1.47 2.64 -4.82
C GLY A 41 -1.01 1.69 -3.70
N LEU A 42 -1.33 0.40 -3.79
CA LEU A 42 -0.89 -0.63 -2.85
C LEU A 42 0.19 -1.50 -3.49
N MET A 43 1.24 -1.79 -2.73
CA MET A 43 2.29 -2.71 -3.15
C MET A 43 1.96 -4.14 -2.71
N TYR A 44 2.10 -5.07 -3.64
CA TYR A 44 1.87 -6.49 -3.42
C TYR A 44 3.09 -7.31 -3.80
N LYS A 45 3.37 -8.37 -3.04
CA LYS A 45 4.26 -9.46 -3.45
C LYS A 45 3.41 -10.68 -3.74
N GLY A 46 3.18 -10.98 -5.01
CA GLY A 46 2.18 -11.97 -5.42
C GLY A 46 0.77 -11.56 -4.99
N THR A 47 0.14 -12.34 -4.09
CA THR A 47 -1.18 -12.05 -3.51
C THR A 47 -1.11 -11.37 -2.14
N GLN A 48 0.08 -11.21 -1.57
CA GLN A 48 0.28 -10.64 -0.24
C GLN A 48 0.42 -9.12 -0.33
N LEU A 49 -0.36 -8.41 0.49
CA LEU A 49 -0.24 -6.96 0.65
C LEU A 49 0.99 -6.62 1.48
N CYS A 50 1.87 -5.75 0.96
CA CYS A 50 2.99 -5.20 1.70
C CYS A 50 2.50 -4.05 2.57
N ILE A 51 2.78 -4.09 3.87
CA ILE A 51 2.28 -3.10 4.82
C ILE A 51 3.47 -2.45 5.54
N PRO A 52 3.74 -1.15 5.29
CA PRO A 52 4.82 -0.41 5.93
C PRO A 52 4.76 -0.43 7.47
N GLU A 53 5.92 -0.35 8.12
CA GLU A 53 6.07 -0.35 9.57
C GLU A 53 5.58 0.96 10.22
N ASP A 54 5.75 2.10 9.54
CA ASP A 54 5.54 3.42 10.14
C ASP A 54 4.06 3.71 10.46
N GLY A 55 3.78 3.78 11.76
CA GLY A 55 2.79 4.63 12.44
C GLY A 55 1.31 4.34 12.22
N ASP A 56 0.76 4.77 11.09
CA ASP A 56 -0.70 4.90 10.92
C ASP A 56 -1.36 3.63 10.36
N ARG A 57 -0.55 2.57 10.16
CA ARG A 57 -0.94 1.24 9.69
C ARG A 57 -2.21 0.69 10.33
N LEU A 58 -2.32 0.76 11.66
CA LEU A 58 -3.46 0.19 12.39
C LEU A 58 -4.71 1.09 12.27
N GLN A 59 -4.52 2.39 12.20
CA GLN A 59 -5.62 3.34 12.08
C GLN A 59 -6.25 3.27 10.69
N TRP A 60 -5.44 3.21 9.63
CA TRP A 60 -5.94 3.14 8.26
C TRP A 60 -6.59 1.80 7.92
N ILE A 61 -6.09 0.68 8.46
CA ILE A 61 -6.76 -0.62 8.34
C ILE A 61 -8.13 -0.58 9.03
N ARG A 62 -8.21 0.05 10.22
CA ARG A 62 -9.48 0.24 10.93
C ARG A 62 -10.44 1.10 10.12
N GLU A 63 -10.01 2.23 9.58
CA GLU A 63 -10.86 3.11 8.77
C GLU A 63 -11.36 2.42 7.50
N ALA A 64 -10.50 1.72 6.77
CA ALA A 64 -10.87 0.96 5.57
C ALA A 64 -11.84 -0.20 5.86
N TYR A 65 -11.73 -0.83 7.02
CA TYR A 65 -12.63 -1.90 7.44
C TYR A 65 -13.97 -1.36 7.96
N THR A 66 -13.95 -0.24 8.71
CA THR A 66 -15.14 0.37 9.30
C THR A 66 -16.00 1.09 8.27
N SER A 67 -15.41 1.58 7.17
CA SER A 67 -16.15 2.15 6.04
C SER A 67 -17.05 1.12 5.31
N LYS A 68 -16.93 -0.19 5.63
CA LYS A 68 -17.83 -1.25 5.15
C LYS A 68 -18.98 -1.62 6.12
N VAL A 69 -19.08 -0.96 7.28
CA VAL A 69 -20.06 -1.31 8.35
C VAL A 69 -21.10 -0.20 8.57
N ALA A 70 -21.24 0.75 7.66
CA ALA A 70 -22.31 1.75 7.66
C ALA A 70 -23.32 1.50 6.54
#